data_AF-A0A943RMZ5-F1
#
_entry.id   AF-A0A943RMZ5-F1
#
_cell.length_a   1.000
_cell.length_b   1.000
_cell.length_c   1.000
_cell.angle_alpha   90.00
_cell.angle_beta   90.00
_cell.angle_gamma   90.00
#
_symmetry.space_group_name_H-M   'P 1'
#
loop_
_entity.id
_entity.type
_entity.pdbx_description
1 polymer ?
#
loop_
_entity_poly.entity_id
_entity_poly.type
_entity_poly.pdbx_seq_one_letter_code
_entity_poly.pdbx_strand_id
1 'polypeptide(L)'
;MKRFVCMFIIAALGLALCACTHTPASVPTPAPAESPAAPQFSLIPATPAPQESGSMADIFAHGGGTELGEADGVTYSEERVLYPEGADEASALFTLEYNLPVFGGGFIGANNANAEVAEYKDELLTRAAEEYLPYADGEGAAYARVISRVTRADGLTNIFLSETAVFGDADADTKLGAMVLDAFGERLSLASAAMVYEAEPLAAQQIFNMIEASPSAATYGDVTVDTIALAIDIYSGFFAAEQGYGVIIPAGTIAAEEQGALSFIIPKDAFYPECVGETITAAEYERLRGPLNDLAAACALDYSDFDSSSPAPYVASAFMNRIFTRGTEDIRSVAVNREEYERAYYSYFASTVPESVYSDGDGTYAEGGSVMLPVYPHADYVFRIDDAAAEGDNVTVYGMICSGTPGTAEAYELTYASALLTRDDSAACGFVLVNMQLR
;
A
#
# COMPACT_ATOMS: atom_id res chain seq x y z
N MET A 1 14.21 3.68 18.08
CA MET A 1 13.33 3.99 19.24
C MET A 1 12.16 3.03 19.16
N LYS A 2 12.05 2.11 20.11
CA LYS A 2 11.22 0.89 20.03
C LYS A 2 9.72 1.21 19.97
N ARG A 3 9.02 0.80 18.91
CA ARG A 3 7.55 0.72 18.86
C ARG A 3 7.13 -0.69 19.25
N PHE A 4 6.98 -0.93 20.54
CA PHE A 4 6.32 -2.15 21.04
C PHE A 4 4.81 -1.93 21.06
N VAL A 5 4.11 -2.81 20.35
CA VAL A 5 2.68 -3.05 20.47
C VAL A 5 2.39 -3.51 21.91
N CYS A 6 1.54 -2.80 22.63
CA CYS A 6 0.96 -3.28 23.88
C CYS A 6 -0.52 -2.89 23.92
N MET A 7 -1.34 -3.91 23.71
CA MET A 7 -2.78 -3.93 23.91
C MET A 7 -3.08 -3.91 25.42
N PHE A 8 -4.11 -3.15 25.81
CA PHE A 8 -4.74 -3.03 27.14
C PHE A 8 -4.03 -2.23 28.25
N ILE A 9 -4.58 -1.04 28.55
CA ILE A 9 -5.28 -0.68 29.80
C ILE A 9 -5.98 0.67 29.56
N ILE A 10 -7.31 0.66 29.39
CA ILE A 10 -8.15 1.86 29.54
C ILE A 10 -8.94 1.67 30.84
N ALA A 11 -8.45 2.29 31.92
CA ALA A 11 -9.27 2.62 33.07
C ALA A 11 -8.57 3.70 33.91
N ALA A 12 -9.32 4.79 34.15
CA ALA A 12 -9.10 5.83 35.15
C ALA A 12 -8.09 6.95 34.82
N LEU A 13 -8.62 8.02 34.20
CA LEU A 13 -8.54 9.45 34.61
C LEU A 13 -9.11 10.26 33.42
N GLY A 14 -9.97 11.27 33.55
CA GLY A 14 -10.47 11.97 34.71
C GLY A 14 -11.84 12.59 34.42
N LEU A 15 -12.69 12.48 35.43
CA LEU A 15 -13.93 13.20 35.60
C LEU A 15 -13.61 14.67 35.94
N ALA A 16 -14.30 15.59 35.26
CA ALA A 16 -14.86 16.86 35.76
C ALA A 16 -14.50 18.07 34.89
N LEU A 17 -15.53 18.65 34.26
CA LEU A 17 -15.92 20.04 34.54
C LEU A 17 -17.34 20.33 34.02
N CYS A 18 -18.19 20.62 35.01
CA CYS A 18 -19.32 21.53 35.05
C CYS A 18 -20.50 21.42 34.07
N ALA A 19 -21.61 20.99 34.67
CA ALA A 19 -22.97 21.31 34.29
C ALA A 19 -23.22 22.82 34.19
N CYS A 20 -23.78 23.24 33.06
CA CYS A 20 -24.67 24.39 32.96
C CYS A 20 -26.00 23.89 32.41
N THR A 21 -27.02 23.90 33.27
CA THR A 21 -28.39 23.53 32.97
C THR A 21 -29.03 24.59 32.08
N HIS A 22 -29.35 24.23 30.84
CA HIS A 22 -30.40 24.89 30.07
C HIS A 22 -31.37 23.81 29.55
N THR A 23 -32.60 23.87 30.05
CA THR A 23 -33.78 23.14 29.56
C THR A 23 -33.96 23.34 28.06
N PRO A 24 -33.97 22.28 27.23
CA PRO A 24 -34.38 22.40 25.85
C PRO A 24 -35.92 22.34 25.76
N ALA A 25 -36.47 23.30 25.01
CA ALA A 25 -37.85 23.28 24.57
C ALA A 25 -38.09 22.06 23.64
N SER A 26 -39.24 21.42 23.82
CA SER A 26 -39.67 20.25 23.07
C SER A 26 -39.77 20.55 21.57
N VAL A 27 -38.97 19.83 20.77
CA VAL A 27 -39.09 19.75 19.30
C VAL A 27 -39.59 18.34 18.95
N PRO A 28 -40.50 18.16 17.98
CA PRO A 28 -41.16 16.88 17.74
C PRO A 28 -40.17 15.83 17.22
N THR A 29 -40.29 14.60 17.73
CA THR A 29 -39.58 13.41 17.26
C THR A 29 -39.83 13.20 15.75
N PRO A 30 -38.79 13.23 14.90
CA PRO A 30 -38.91 12.71 13.54
C PRO A 30 -39.04 11.18 13.60
N ALA A 31 -39.87 10.63 12.72
CA ALA A 31 -39.95 9.17 12.52
C ALA A 31 -38.55 8.57 12.28
N PRO A 32 -38.30 7.32 12.68
CA PRO A 32 -37.00 6.70 12.45
C PRO A 32 -36.72 6.68 10.95
N ALA A 33 -35.69 7.42 10.54
CA ALA A 33 -35.07 7.21 9.24
C ALA A 33 -34.47 5.81 9.27
N GLU A 34 -34.80 5.00 8.26
CA GLU A 34 -34.13 3.74 8.02
C GLU A 34 -32.62 4.02 7.98
N SER A 35 -31.87 3.29 8.81
CA SER A 35 -30.42 3.25 8.70
C SER A 35 -30.08 2.83 7.27
N PRO A 36 -29.17 3.51 6.55
CA PRO A 36 -28.64 2.94 5.32
C PRO A 36 -28.10 1.57 5.67
N ALA A 37 -28.51 0.55 4.90
CA ALA A 37 -27.91 -0.76 4.98
C ALA A 37 -26.39 -0.62 4.82
N ALA A 38 -25.62 -1.45 5.54
CA ALA A 38 -24.21 -1.63 5.24
C ALA A 38 -24.05 -1.86 3.72
N PRO A 39 -23.03 -1.28 3.06
CA PRO A 39 -22.84 -1.45 1.63
C PRO A 39 -22.83 -2.95 1.32
N GLN A 40 -23.83 -3.39 0.56
CA GLN A 40 -23.83 -4.73 0.02
C GLN A 40 -22.80 -4.73 -1.10
N PHE A 41 -21.67 -5.40 -0.90
CA PHE A 41 -20.71 -5.69 -1.95
C PHE A 41 -21.45 -6.41 -3.09
N SER A 42 -21.72 -5.69 -4.18
CA SER A 42 -22.25 -6.26 -5.40
C SER A 42 -21.15 -7.06 -6.09
N LEU A 43 -21.50 -8.22 -6.63
CA LEU A 43 -20.56 -9.16 -7.23
C LEU A 43 -19.94 -8.55 -8.49
N ILE A 44 -18.62 -8.36 -8.46
CA ILE A 44 -17.77 -7.96 -9.59
C ILE A 44 -18.10 -8.82 -10.84
N PRO A 45 -18.27 -8.24 -12.04
CA PRO A 45 -18.39 -9.02 -13.27
C PRO A 45 -17.09 -9.80 -13.54
N ALA A 46 -17.23 -11.07 -13.96
CA ALA A 46 -16.15 -12.07 -14.05
C ALA A 46 -14.78 -11.54 -14.53
N THR A 47 -13.91 -11.25 -13.56
CA THR A 47 -12.46 -11.10 -13.72
C THR A 47 -11.88 -12.34 -14.41
N PRO A 48 -10.84 -12.24 -15.26
CA PRO A 48 -10.15 -13.41 -15.79
C PRO A 48 -9.78 -14.39 -14.67
N ALA A 49 -9.85 -15.69 -14.99
CA ALA A 49 -9.73 -16.78 -14.03
C ALA A 49 -8.55 -16.56 -13.06
N PRO A 50 -8.82 -16.43 -11.75
CA PRO A 50 -7.75 -16.36 -10.77
C PRO A 50 -6.91 -17.63 -10.80
N GLN A 51 -5.58 -17.47 -10.73
CA GLN A 51 -4.67 -18.61 -10.67
C GLN A 51 -4.27 -18.88 -9.22
N GLU A 52 -4.66 -20.04 -8.71
CA GLU A 52 -4.00 -20.68 -7.57
C GLU A 52 -2.54 -20.91 -7.98
N SER A 53 -1.63 -20.27 -7.26
CA SER A 53 -0.21 -20.26 -7.55
C SER A 53 0.47 -21.23 -6.59
N GLY A 54 0.51 -22.50 -7.01
CA GLY A 54 1.52 -23.51 -6.69
C GLY A 54 1.81 -23.83 -5.21
N SER A 55 2.68 -24.81 -5.03
CA SER A 55 3.23 -25.16 -3.72
C SER A 55 4.18 -24.08 -3.20
N MET A 56 4.51 -24.11 -1.91
CA MET A 56 5.54 -23.26 -1.28
C MET A 56 6.83 -23.11 -2.11
N ALA A 57 7.31 -24.21 -2.71
CA ALA A 57 8.50 -24.19 -3.55
C ALA A 57 8.30 -23.43 -4.87
N ASP A 58 7.11 -23.51 -5.46
CA ASP A 58 6.77 -22.80 -6.70
C ASP A 58 6.66 -21.30 -6.46
N ILE A 59 6.08 -20.89 -5.33
CA ILE A 59 5.98 -19.48 -4.94
C ILE A 59 7.39 -18.89 -4.77
N PHE A 60 8.24 -19.60 -4.02
CA PHE A 60 9.60 -19.15 -3.78
C PHE A 60 10.49 -19.23 -5.03
N ALA A 61 10.25 -20.13 -5.98
CA ALA A 61 11.09 -20.27 -7.18
C ALA A 61 10.61 -19.44 -8.38
N HIS A 62 9.31 -19.21 -8.49
CA HIS A 62 8.69 -18.68 -9.71
C HIS A 62 7.68 -17.56 -9.45
N GLY A 63 7.35 -17.27 -8.19
CA GLY A 63 6.51 -16.14 -7.83
C GLY A 63 7.19 -14.79 -8.08
N GLY A 64 6.37 -13.76 -8.31
CA GLY A 64 6.76 -12.36 -8.11
C GLY A 64 7.66 -11.68 -9.14
N GLY A 65 7.77 -12.18 -10.36
CA GLY A 65 8.40 -11.45 -11.48
C GLY A 65 9.86 -11.81 -11.74
N THR A 66 10.64 -10.83 -12.20
CA THR A 66 12.02 -11.03 -12.68
C THR A 66 13.01 -11.00 -11.51
N GLU A 67 13.87 -12.01 -11.39
CA GLU A 67 14.90 -12.08 -10.36
C GLU A 67 15.96 -10.98 -10.51
N LEU A 68 16.34 -10.35 -9.40
CA LEU A 68 17.38 -9.33 -9.34
C LEU A 68 18.69 -9.93 -8.82
N GLY A 69 19.81 -9.49 -9.39
CA GLY A 69 21.14 -9.97 -8.98
C GLY A 69 22.18 -8.86 -8.87
N GLU A 70 23.46 -9.24 -8.91
CA GLU A 70 24.59 -8.33 -8.69
C GLU A 70 24.59 -7.15 -9.68
N ALA A 71 24.16 -7.40 -10.92
CA ALA A 71 24.02 -6.38 -11.96
C ALA A 71 22.98 -5.30 -11.61
N ASP A 72 21.97 -5.66 -10.81
CA ASP A 72 20.91 -4.79 -10.30
C ASP A 72 21.27 -4.16 -8.95
N GLY A 73 22.49 -4.40 -8.47
CA GLY A 73 22.96 -3.97 -7.16
C GLY A 73 22.44 -4.83 -6.00
N VAL A 74 21.99 -6.06 -6.25
CA VAL A 74 21.54 -6.99 -5.21
C VAL A 74 22.57 -8.10 -5.03
N THR A 75 23.10 -8.23 -3.82
CA THR A 75 23.98 -9.34 -3.41
C THR A 75 23.42 -10.01 -2.17
N TYR A 76 24.13 -10.99 -1.62
CA TYR A 76 23.63 -11.86 -0.57
C TYR A 76 24.70 -12.02 0.52
N SER A 77 24.30 -11.86 1.77
CA SER A 77 25.14 -12.06 2.95
C SER A 77 24.71 -13.31 3.68
N GLU A 78 25.61 -14.31 3.72
CA GLU A 78 25.42 -15.54 4.47
C GLU A 78 26.07 -15.41 5.85
N GLU A 79 25.30 -15.62 6.91
CA GLU A 79 25.78 -15.63 8.28
C GLU A 79 25.23 -16.85 9.03
N ARG A 80 26.03 -17.31 10.00
CA ARG A 80 25.66 -18.38 10.93
C ARG A 80 25.85 -17.90 12.36
N VAL A 81 24.83 -18.09 13.19
CA VAL A 81 24.82 -17.72 14.61
C VAL A 81 24.55 -18.97 15.44
N LEU A 82 25.38 -19.18 16.48
CA LEU A 82 25.31 -20.34 17.37
C LEU A 82 24.71 -19.91 18.71
N TYR A 83 23.76 -20.70 19.20
CA TYR A 83 23.08 -20.46 20.47
C TYR A 83 23.36 -21.59 21.48
N PRO A 84 23.45 -21.28 22.79
CA PRO A 84 23.35 -19.94 23.38
C PRO A 84 24.55 -19.05 23.02
N GLU A 85 24.44 -17.74 23.29
CA GLU A 85 25.50 -16.78 22.97
C GLU A 85 26.86 -17.23 23.52
N GLY A 86 27.89 -17.22 22.67
CA GLY A 86 29.24 -17.68 23.00
C GLY A 86 29.49 -19.18 22.81
N ALA A 87 28.49 -19.95 22.35
CA ALA A 87 28.67 -21.35 21.97
C ALA A 87 29.58 -21.51 20.73
N ASP A 88 30.31 -22.62 20.70
CA ASP A 88 30.96 -23.14 19.50
C ASP A 88 30.13 -24.27 18.85
N GLU A 89 30.59 -24.80 17.70
CA GLU A 89 29.85 -25.84 16.96
C GLU A 89 29.61 -27.11 17.78
N ALA A 90 30.45 -27.42 18.77
CA ALA A 90 30.32 -28.61 19.59
C ALA A 90 29.38 -28.39 20.79
N SER A 91 29.24 -27.15 21.25
CA SER A 91 28.39 -26.78 22.39
C SER A 91 27.07 -26.12 22.00
N ALA A 92 26.86 -25.82 20.71
CA ALA A 92 25.65 -25.17 20.23
C ALA A 92 24.43 -26.09 20.43
N LEU A 93 23.40 -25.54 21.07
CA LEU A 93 22.09 -26.19 21.21
C LEU A 93 21.21 -25.91 20.00
N PHE A 94 21.40 -24.75 19.36
CA PHE A 94 20.64 -24.33 18.20
C PHE A 94 21.51 -23.52 17.25
N THR A 95 21.34 -23.72 15.95
CA THR A 95 22.04 -22.97 14.90
C THR A 95 21.06 -22.17 14.06
N LEU A 96 21.28 -20.87 13.94
CA LEU A 96 20.59 -20.03 12.97
C LEU A 96 21.51 -19.79 11.78
N GLU A 97 21.06 -20.13 10.58
CA GLU A 97 21.70 -19.77 9.31
C GLU A 97 20.77 -18.86 8.54
N TYR A 98 21.28 -17.78 7.95
CA TYR A 98 20.48 -16.96 7.06
C TYR A 98 21.31 -16.43 5.91
N ASN A 99 20.64 -16.37 4.77
CA ASN A 99 21.11 -15.69 3.58
C ASN A 99 20.15 -14.54 3.26
N LEU A 100 20.56 -13.30 3.52
CA LEU A 100 19.73 -12.10 3.36
C LEU A 100 20.30 -11.18 2.27
N PRO A 101 19.45 -10.43 1.54
CA PRO A 101 19.93 -9.57 0.47
C PRO A 101 20.63 -8.32 1.02
N VAL A 102 21.62 -7.85 0.28
CA VAL A 102 22.32 -6.58 0.53
C VAL A 102 22.23 -5.74 -0.74
N PHE A 103 21.64 -4.56 -0.59
CA PHE A 103 21.40 -3.60 -1.67
C PHE A 103 22.58 -2.61 -1.77
N GLY A 104 23.15 -2.48 -2.95
CA GLY A 104 24.31 -1.63 -3.25
C GLY A 104 23.97 -0.47 -4.20
N GLY A 105 25.00 0.22 -4.69
CA GLY A 105 24.85 1.45 -5.51
C GLY A 105 24.10 1.31 -6.84
N GLY A 106 23.80 0.08 -7.29
CA GLY A 106 22.93 -0.19 -8.45
C GLY A 106 21.43 -0.11 -8.15
N PHE A 107 21.05 -0.12 -6.87
CA PHE A 107 19.65 -0.12 -6.44
C PHE A 107 19.22 1.26 -5.95
N ILE A 108 18.26 1.87 -6.65
CA ILE A 108 17.63 3.14 -6.25
C ILE A 108 16.86 2.85 -4.95
N GLY A 109 17.30 3.45 -3.83
CA GLY A 109 16.72 3.14 -2.51
C GLY A 109 17.50 2.16 -1.63
N ALA A 110 18.74 1.82 -1.99
CA ALA A 110 19.54 0.81 -1.27
C ALA A 110 19.63 1.02 0.25
N ASN A 111 19.69 2.28 0.72
CA ASN A 111 19.77 2.56 2.16
C ASN A 111 18.49 2.15 2.89
N ASN A 112 17.32 2.47 2.34
CA ASN A 112 16.02 2.14 2.93
C ASN A 112 15.78 0.63 2.85
N ALA A 113 16.05 0.02 1.70
CA ALA A 113 15.92 -1.42 1.53
C ALA A 113 16.80 -2.21 2.52
N ASN A 114 18.05 -1.77 2.74
CA ASN A 114 18.92 -2.37 3.74
C ASN A 114 18.46 -2.11 5.19
N ALA A 115 17.76 -1.00 5.46
CA ALA A 115 17.16 -0.75 6.76
C ALA A 115 16.05 -1.76 7.05
N GLU A 116 15.17 -2.02 6.07
CA GLU A 116 14.11 -3.05 6.17
C GLU A 116 14.69 -4.46 6.37
N VAL A 117 15.75 -4.82 5.64
CA VAL A 117 16.45 -6.10 5.84
C VAL A 117 17.09 -6.18 7.23
N ALA A 118 17.62 -5.07 7.75
CA ALA A 118 18.20 -5.03 9.09
C ALA A 118 17.14 -5.20 10.18
N GLU A 119 15.96 -4.60 10.02
CA GLU A 119 14.83 -4.81 10.93
C GLU A 119 14.37 -6.28 10.93
N TYR A 120 14.21 -6.89 9.75
CA TYR A 120 13.91 -8.33 9.65
C TYR A 120 15.00 -9.20 10.32
N LYS A 121 16.29 -8.86 10.14
CA LYS A 121 17.41 -9.57 10.78
C LYS A 121 17.30 -9.49 12.31
N ASP A 122 16.99 -8.32 12.87
CA ASP A 122 16.83 -8.14 14.31
C ASP A 122 15.63 -8.95 14.86
N GLU A 123 14.51 -9.00 14.13
CA GLU A 123 13.37 -9.85 14.46
C GLU A 123 13.73 -11.35 14.42
N LEU A 124 14.45 -11.78 13.40
CA LEU A 124 14.90 -13.17 13.24
C LEU A 124 15.84 -13.60 14.38
N LEU A 125 16.80 -12.74 14.75
CA LEU A 125 17.72 -13.00 15.86
C LEU A 125 16.98 -13.07 17.20
N THR A 126 15.97 -12.22 17.40
CA THR A 126 15.11 -12.23 18.59
C THR A 126 14.29 -13.52 18.64
N ARG A 127 13.64 -13.90 17.53
CA ARG A 127 12.87 -15.15 17.41
C ARG A 127 13.73 -16.37 17.67
N ALA A 128 14.94 -16.41 17.11
CA ALA A 128 15.88 -17.50 17.35
C ALA A 128 16.24 -17.65 18.84
N ALA A 129 16.45 -16.54 19.54
CA ALA A 129 16.83 -16.53 20.96
C ALA A 129 15.66 -16.81 21.91
N GLU A 130 14.49 -16.22 21.64
CA GLU A 130 13.35 -16.19 22.57
C GLU A 130 12.29 -17.24 22.26
N GLU A 131 12.13 -17.62 20.99
CA GLU A 131 11.11 -18.58 20.57
C GLU A 131 11.72 -19.93 20.22
N TYR A 132 12.79 -19.99 19.42
CA TYR A 132 13.32 -21.26 18.91
C TYR A 132 14.26 -21.98 19.86
N LEU A 133 15.23 -21.27 20.44
CA LEU A 133 16.19 -21.86 21.38
C LEU A 133 15.51 -22.60 22.55
N PRO A 134 14.41 -22.12 23.16
CA PRO A 134 13.72 -22.86 24.22
C PRO A 134 13.16 -24.23 23.80
N TYR A 135 12.90 -24.45 22.50
CA TYR A 135 12.44 -25.74 21.97
C TYR A 135 13.59 -26.66 21.53
N ALA A 136 14.83 -26.18 21.52
CA ALA A 136 15.99 -27.03 21.31
C ALA A 136 16.24 -27.86 22.58
N ASP A 137 15.80 -29.12 22.57
CA ASP A 137 15.90 -30.05 23.70
C ASP A 137 17.32 -30.62 23.91
N GLY A 138 18.26 -30.30 23.00
CA GLY A 138 19.65 -30.75 23.02
C GLY A 138 19.85 -32.16 22.47
N GLU A 139 18.80 -32.81 21.95
CA GLU A 139 18.86 -34.09 21.25
C GLU A 139 18.69 -33.87 19.74
N GLY A 140 19.70 -34.24 18.94
CA GLY A 140 19.72 -33.92 17.51
C GLY A 140 20.21 -32.50 17.20
N ALA A 141 20.43 -32.20 15.92
CA ALA A 141 20.92 -30.89 15.49
C ALA A 141 19.72 -29.96 15.23
N ALA A 142 19.31 -29.18 16.22
CA ALA A 142 18.26 -28.18 16.05
C ALA A 142 18.79 -26.94 15.29
N TYR A 143 18.03 -26.46 14.31
CA TYR A 143 18.42 -25.31 13.50
C TYR A 143 17.23 -24.54 12.94
N ALA A 144 17.47 -23.29 12.57
CA ALA A 144 16.66 -22.56 11.60
C ALA A 144 17.53 -22.09 10.44
N ARG A 145 16.97 -22.13 9.23
CA ARG A 145 17.60 -21.63 8.02
C ARG A 145 16.66 -20.68 7.29
N VAL A 146 17.14 -19.47 7.00
CA VAL A 146 16.45 -18.52 6.13
C VAL A 146 17.16 -18.43 4.79
N ILE A 147 16.41 -18.63 3.72
CA ILE A 147 16.84 -18.39 2.34
C ILE A 147 16.00 -17.26 1.78
N SER A 148 16.63 -16.32 1.09
CA SER A 148 15.94 -15.20 0.46
C SER A 148 16.13 -15.18 -1.05
N ARG A 149 15.17 -14.55 -1.73
CA ARG A 149 15.22 -14.28 -3.17
C ARG A 149 14.62 -12.90 -3.43
N VAL A 150 15.26 -12.11 -4.28
CA VAL A 150 14.77 -10.77 -4.63
C VAL A 150 14.26 -10.77 -6.07
N THR A 151 13.05 -10.26 -6.27
CA THR A 151 12.48 -10.10 -7.61
C THR A 151 11.90 -8.71 -7.80
N ARG A 152 11.63 -8.35 -9.06
CA ARG A 152 10.93 -7.13 -9.44
C ARG A 152 9.75 -7.47 -10.33
N ALA A 153 8.60 -6.92 -9.99
CA ALA A 153 7.37 -6.98 -10.76
C ALA A 153 6.68 -5.63 -10.64
N ASP A 154 6.18 -5.10 -11.76
CA ASP A 154 5.34 -3.89 -11.75
C ASP A 154 5.98 -2.67 -11.05
N GLY A 155 7.29 -2.52 -11.15
CA GLY A 155 8.03 -1.43 -10.48
C GLY A 155 8.22 -1.62 -8.97
N LEU A 156 7.64 -2.64 -8.37
CA LEU A 156 7.83 -3.04 -6.96
C LEU A 156 8.92 -4.10 -6.85
N THR A 157 9.59 -4.13 -5.69
CA THR A 157 10.65 -5.10 -5.39
C THR A 157 10.17 -6.05 -4.30
N ASN A 158 10.16 -7.35 -4.57
CA ASN A 158 9.83 -8.37 -3.58
C ASN A 158 11.12 -8.92 -2.96
N ILE A 159 11.12 -9.10 -1.65
CA ILE A 159 12.11 -9.91 -0.92
C ILE A 159 11.37 -11.12 -0.37
N PHE A 160 11.42 -12.23 -1.09
CA PHE A 160 10.90 -13.51 -0.60
C PHE A 160 11.81 -14.08 0.49
N LEU A 161 11.20 -14.64 1.52
CA LEU A 161 11.85 -15.22 2.68
C LEU A 161 11.25 -16.60 2.94
N SER A 162 12.09 -17.64 2.89
CA SER A 162 11.71 -19.00 3.27
C SER A 162 12.51 -19.39 4.50
N GLU A 163 11.80 -19.63 5.59
CA GLU A 163 12.36 -19.95 6.89
C GLU A 163 11.99 -21.37 7.27
N THR A 164 12.97 -22.26 7.36
CA THR A 164 12.80 -23.65 7.80
C THR A 164 13.42 -23.84 9.17
N ALA A 165 12.63 -24.28 10.15
CA ALA A 165 13.07 -24.60 11.51
C ALA A 165 12.88 -26.09 11.83
N VAL A 166 13.87 -26.68 12.51
CA VAL A 166 13.86 -28.07 12.97
C VAL A 166 14.28 -28.12 14.43
N PHE A 167 13.49 -28.80 15.25
CA PHE A 167 13.71 -28.97 16.69
C PHE A 167 13.91 -30.46 17.00
N GLY A 168 15.17 -30.91 17.03
CA GLY A 168 15.52 -32.30 17.27
C GLY A 168 15.00 -33.25 16.18
N ASP A 169 14.25 -34.28 16.57
CA ASP A 169 13.66 -35.28 15.66
C ASP A 169 12.28 -34.84 15.09
N ALA A 170 11.84 -33.60 15.33
CA ALA A 170 10.59 -33.09 14.78
C ALA A 170 10.65 -32.88 13.27
N ASP A 171 9.49 -32.94 12.61
CA ASP A 171 9.34 -32.53 11.23
C ASP A 171 9.71 -31.04 11.08
N ALA A 172 10.26 -30.68 9.91
CA ALA A 172 10.67 -29.32 9.64
C ALA A 172 9.45 -28.42 9.47
N ASP A 173 9.35 -27.38 10.31
CA ASP A 173 8.38 -26.29 10.14
C ASP A 173 8.93 -25.32 9.11
N THR A 174 8.17 -25.02 8.05
CA THR A 174 8.58 -24.05 7.03
C THR A 174 7.56 -22.95 6.86
N LYS A 175 8.04 -21.71 6.98
CA LYS A 175 7.27 -20.48 6.80
C LYS A 175 7.74 -19.77 5.55
N LEU A 176 6.78 -19.23 4.80
CA LEU A 176 7.03 -18.41 3.63
C LEU A 176 6.46 -17.01 3.87
N GLY A 177 7.27 -16.00 3.58
CA GLY A 177 6.85 -14.60 3.61
C GLY A 177 7.48 -13.82 2.48
N ALA A 178 7.01 -12.60 2.31
CA ALA A 178 7.60 -11.64 1.39
C ALA A 178 7.47 -10.21 1.93
N MET A 179 8.53 -9.42 1.81
CA MET A 179 8.49 -7.98 2.00
C MET A 179 8.40 -7.31 0.63
N VAL A 180 7.50 -6.36 0.46
CA VAL A 180 7.36 -5.61 -0.79
C VAL A 180 7.84 -4.20 -0.58
N LEU A 181 8.75 -3.75 -1.44
CA LEU A 181 9.35 -2.43 -1.41
C LEU A 181 8.93 -1.62 -2.62
N ASP A 182 8.77 -0.31 -2.43
CA ASP A 182 8.58 0.64 -3.52
C ASP A 182 9.88 0.90 -4.31
N ALA A 183 9.83 1.83 -5.26
CA ALA A 183 10.99 2.21 -6.09
C ALA A 183 12.13 2.90 -5.32
N PHE A 184 11.90 3.30 -4.06
CA PHE A 184 12.86 3.95 -3.17
C PHE A 184 13.28 3.06 -2.00
N GLY A 185 12.87 1.80 -2.00
CA GLY A 185 13.24 0.81 -0.99
C GLY A 185 12.44 0.92 0.32
N GLU A 186 11.34 1.67 0.34
CA GLU A 186 10.43 1.74 1.50
C GLU A 186 9.48 0.55 1.49
N ARG A 187 9.24 -0.06 2.66
CA ARG A 187 8.32 -1.20 2.78
C ARG A 187 6.87 -0.76 2.66
N LEU A 188 6.13 -1.50 1.85
CA LEU A 188 4.70 -1.29 1.61
C LEU A 188 3.87 -2.37 2.30
N SER A 189 2.67 -1.98 2.76
CA SER A 189 1.60 -2.94 3.00
C SER A 189 0.86 -3.26 1.69
N LEU A 190 0.08 -4.34 1.66
CA LEU A 190 -0.82 -4.65 0.54
C LEU A 190 -1.78 -3.49 0.26
N ALA A 191 -2.27 -2.84 1.33
CA ALA A 191 -3.12 -1.65 1.22
C ALA A 191 -2.41 -0.49 0.54
N SER A 192 -1.15 -0.24 0.87
CA SER A 192 -0.34 0.81 0.24
C SER A 192 -0.02 0.47 -1.22
N ALA A 193 0.37 -0.78 -1.51
CA ALA A 193 0.69 -1.21 -2.86
C ALA A 193 -0.54 -1.14 -3.79
N ALA A 194 -1.68 -1.65 -3.35
CA ALA A 194 -2.93 -1.60 -4.09
C ALA A 194 -3.65 -0.23 -4.01
N MET A 195 -3.20 0.67 -3.12
CA MET A 195 -3.81 1.96 -2.76
C MET A 195 -5.30 1.85 -2.41
N VAL A 196 -5.63 0.86 -1.59
CA VAL A 196 -6.98 0.63 -1.05
C VAL A 196 -6.91 0.59 0.47
N TYR A 197 -7.82 1.32 1.12
CA TYR A 197 -7.85 1.41 2.59
C TYR A 197 -8.39 0.13 3.25
N GLU A 198 -9.18 -0.67 2.53
CA GLU A 198 -9.79 -1.92 3.00
C GLU A 198 -9.24 -3.15 2.24
N ALA A 199 -7.92 -3.26 2.14
CA ALA A 199 -7.28 -4.29 1.32
C ALA A 199 -7.51 -5.73 1.79
N GLU A 200 -7.48 -5.96 3.11
CA GLU A 200 -7.61 -7.30 3.71
C GLU A 200 -8.98 -7.94 3.43
N PRO A 201 -10.14 -7.30 3.73
CA PRO A 201 -11.43 -7.91 3.44
C PRO A 201 -11.67 -8.09 1.93
N LEU A 202 -11.20 -7.15 1.10
CA LEU A 202 -11.26 -7.30 -0.36
C LEU A 202 -10.45 -8.51 -0.82
N ALA A 203 -9.20 -8.63 -0.37
CA ALA A 203 -8.34 -9.75 -0.73
C ALA A 203 -8.91 -11.09 -0.26
N ALA A 204 -9.42 -11.15 0.97
CA ALA A 204 -10.07 -12.34 1.52
C ALA A 204 -11.29 -12.77 0.70
N GLN A 205 -12.14 -11.81 0.31
CA GLN A 205 -13.29 -12.07 -0.54
C GLN A 205 -12.87 -12.57 -1.92
N GLN A 206 -11.81 -12.00 -2.51
CA GLN A 206 -11.29 -12.49 -3.79
C GLN A 206 -10.78 -13.92 -3.69
N ILE A 207 -9.94 -14.22 -2.70
CA ILE A 207 -9.41 -15.57 -2.45
C ILE A 207 -10.56 -16.57 -2.27
N PHE A 208 -11.57 -16.22 -1.45
CA PHE A 208 -12.76 -17.05 -1.26
C PHE A 208 -13.45 -17.36 -2.60
N ASN A 209 -13.63 -16.34 -3.46
CA ASN A 209 -14.21 -16.53 -4.78
C ASN A 209 -13.35 -17.45 -5.67
N MET A 210 -12.01 -17.42 -5.55
CA MET A 210 -11.13 -18.33 -6.29
C MET A 210 -11.32 -19.78 -5.85
N ILE A 211 -11.39 -20.00 -4.53
CA ILE A 211 -11.62 -21.33 -3.94
C ILE A 211 -12.97 -21.88 -4.39
N GLU A 212 -14.04 -21.08 -4.34
CA GLU A 212 -15.38 -21.48 -4.81
C GLU A 212 -15.44 -21.73 -6.32
N ALA A 213 -14.73 -20.94 -7.12
CA ALA A 213 -14.68 -21.10 -8.57
C ALA A 213 -13.90 -22.34 -9.00
N SER A 214 -12.90 -22.76 -8.23
CA SER A 214 -12.11 -23.97 -8.48
C SER A 214 -11.88 -24.75 -7.18
N PRO A 215 -12.92 -25.43 -6.64
CA PRO A 215 -12.80 -26.13 -5.37
C PRO A 215 -11.75 -27.23 -5.46
N SER A 216 -10.66 -27.06 -4.71
CA SER A 216 -9.64 -28.09 -4.59
C SER A 216 -10.03 -29.05 -3.48
N ALA A 217 -9.61 -30.32 -3.60
CA ALA A 217 -9.71 -31.26 -2.46
C ALA A 217 -8.71 -30.92 -1.34
N ALA A 218 -7.83 -29.93 -1.55
CA ALA A 218 -6.79 -29.52 -0.62
C ALA A 218 -7.29 -28.51 0.42
N THR A 219 -8.23 -27.64 0.04
CA THR A 219 -8.85 -26.66 0.96
C THR A 219 -9.93 -27.30 1.84
N TYR A 220 -10.06 -26.83 3.09
CA TYR A 220 -11.13 -27.27 3.97
C TYR A 220 -12.51 -26.82 3.46
N GLY A 221 -13.53 -27.65 3.65
CA GLY A 221 -14.89 -27.37 3.17
C GLY A 221 -15.66 -26.31 3.96
N ASP A 222 -15.10 -25.84 5.08
CA ASP A 222 -15.68 -24.84 5.99
C ASP A 222 -14.88 -23.53 6.03
N VAL A 223 -13.98 -23.30 5.05
CA VAL A 223 -13.28 -22.02 4.89
C VAL A 223 -14.31 -20.92 4.66
N THR A 224 -14.14 -19.79 5.37
CA THR A 224 -14.96 -18.59 5.21
C THR A 224 -14.09 -17.38 4.87
N VAL A 225 -14.72 -16.29 4.43
CA VAL A 225 -14.01 -15.01 4.21
C VAL A 225 -13.30 -14.55 5.48
N ASP A 226 -13.93 -14.67 6.64
CA ASP A 226 -13.32 -14.30 7.93
C ASP A 226 -12.11 -15.18 8.26
N THR A 227 -12.17 -16.48 7.96
CA THR A 227 -11.04 -17.40 8.13
C THR A 227 -9.85 -16.95 7.29
N ILE A 228 -10.10 -16.53 6.04
CA ILE A 228 -9.05 -16.07 5.13
C ILE A 228 -8.51 -14.72 5.60
N ALA A 229 -9.38 -13.76 5.94
CA ALA A 229 -8.96 -12.42 6.38
C ALA A 229 -8.01 -12.49 7.58
N LEU A 230 -8.33 -13.32 8.59
CA LEU A 230 -7.46 -13.54 9.76
C LEU A 230 -6.10 -14.17 9.42
N ALA A 231 -5.97 -14.80 8.26
CA ALA A 231 -4.74 -15.44 7.80
C ALA A 231 -3.85 -14.52 6.98
N ILE A 232 -4.38 -13.41 6.46
CA ILE A 232 -3.65 -12.47 5.61
C ILE A 232 -2.74 -11.61 6.48
N ASP A 233 -1.43 -11.69 6.24
CA ASP A 233 -0.48 -10.69 6.71
C ASP A 233 -0.27 -9.65 5.60
N ILE A 234 -0.83 -8.45 5.78
CA ILE A 234 -0.73 -7.38 4.79
C ILE A 234 0.68 -6.77 4.67
N TYR A 235 1.62 -7.08 5.56
CA TYR A 235 2.99 -6.55 5.55
C TYR A 235 4.05 -7.58 5.17
N SER A 236 3.82 -8.86 5.48
CA SER A 236 4.79 -9.94 5.24
C SER A 236 4.22 -11.15 4.50
N GLY A 237 2.91 -11.13 4.20
CA GLY A 237 2.17 -12.22 3.57
C GLY A 237 1.70 -11.91 2.15
N PHE A 238 2.32 -10.96 1.46
CA PHE A 238 2.01 -10.67 0.06
C PHE A 238 3.25 -10.34 -0.78
N PHE A 239 3.13 -10.47 -2.10
CA PHE A 239 4.15 -10.10 -3.07
C PHE A 239 3.53 -9.47 -4.32
N ALA A 240 4.26 -8.59 -5.01
CA ALA A 240 3.89 -8.07 -6.31
C ALA A 240 4.16 -9.10 -7.42
N ALA A 241 3.24 -9.26 -8.35
CA ALA A 241 3.36 -10.11 -9.54
C ALA A 241 2.95 -9.32 -10.79
N GLU A 242 3.36 -9.77 -11.98
CA GLU A 242 3.07 -9.07 -13.24
C GLU A 242 1.56 -8.81 -13.46
N GLN A 243 0.70 -9.76 -13.04
CA GLN A 243 -0.74 -9.64 -13.17
C GLN A 243 -1.47 -9.05 -11.94
N GLY A 244 -0.78 -8.76 -10.83
CA GLY A 244 -1.41 -8.29 -9.59
C GLY A 244 -0.64 -8.58 -8.32
N TYR A 245 -1.33 -8.96 -7.25
CA TYR A 245 -0.72 -9.19 -5.94
C TYR A 245 -0.95 -10.65 -5.53
N GLY A 246 0.15 -11.35 -5.24
CA GLY A 246 0.10 -12.67 -4.64
C GLY A 246 -0.07 -12.56 -3.14
N VAL A 247 -1.08 -13.22 -2.57
CA VAL A 247 -1.29 -13.33 -1.12
C VAL A 247 -0.90 -14.74 -0.69
N ILE A 248 -0.06 -14.84 0.33
CA ILE A 248 0.45 -16.08 0.90
C ILE A 248 -0.39 -16.42 2.13
N ILE A 249 -1.02 -17.60 2.11
CA ILE A 249 -1.76 -18.14 3.25
C ILE A 249 -0.89 -19.20 3.93
N PRO A 250 -0.60 -19.06 5.24
CA PRO A 250 0.23 -20.03 5.96
C PRO A 250 -0.33 -21.46 5.91
N ALA A 251 0.57 -22.44 5.93
CA ALA A 251 0.23 -23.86 5.97
C ALA A 251 -0.72 -24.17 7.14
N GLY A 252 -1.65 -25.12 6.97
CA GLY A 252 -2.59 -25.51 8.02
C GLY A 252 -3.77 -24.56 8.23
N THR A 253 -3.78 -23.37 7.61
CA THR A 253 -4.82 -22.36 7.89
C THR A 253 -6.13 -22.64 7.18
N ILE A 254 -6.07 -22.87 5.86
CA ILE A 254 -7.24 -23.12 5.01
C ILE A 254 -7.17 -24.48 4.29
N ALA A 255 -6.08 -25.21 4.49
CA ALA A 255 -5.77 -26.50 3.89
C ALA A 255 -4.89 -27.32 4.86
N ALA A 256 -4.80 -28.62 4.63
CA ALA A 256 -3.94 -29.49 5.45
C ALA A 256 -2.47 -29.03 5.40
N GLU A 257 -1.76 -29.19 6.52
CA GLU A 257 -0.38 -28.68 6.69
C GLU A 257 0.60 -29.27 5.66
N GLU A 258 0.36 -30.52 5.22
CA GLU A 258 1.17 -31.19 4.21
C GLU A 258 1.08 -30.57 2.81
N GLN A 259 0.10 -29.68 2.58
CA GLN A 259 0.02 -28.87 1.35
C GLN A 259 1.00 -27.70 1.36
N GLY A 260 1.55 -27.37 2.54
CA GLY A 260 2.38 -26.18 2.74
C GLY A 260 1.59 -24.89 2.63
N ALA A 261 2.31 -23.76 2.55
CA ALA A 261 1.72 -22.47 2.30
C ALA A 261 1.09 -22.42 0.89
N LEU A 262 -0.09 -21.82 0.79
CA LEU A 262 -0.79 -21.59 -0.47
C LEU A 262 -0.60 -20.15 -0.91
N SER A 263 -0.66 -19.88 -2.21
CA SER A 263 -0.77 -18.51 -2.69
C SER A 263 -1.83 -18.30 -3.75
N PHE A 264 -2.39 -17.10 -3.73
CA PHE A 264 -3.45 -16.68 -4.61
C PHE A 264 -3.03 -15.38 -5.29
N ILE A 265 -2.93 -15.40 -6.62
CA ILE A 265 -2.66 -14.18 -7.37
C ILE A 265 -3.98 -13.45 -7.61
N ILE A 266 -4.15 -12.34 -6.91
CA ILE A 266 -5.29 -11.43 -7.04
C ILE A 266 -4.97 -10.42 -8.15
N PRO A 267 -5.73 -10.41 -9.25
CA PRO A 267 -5.58 -9.41 -10.30
C PRO A 267 -5.71 -7.99 -9.74
N LYS A 268 -4.94 -7.03 -10.28
CA LYS A 268 -5.00 -5.64 -9.80
C LYS A 268 -6.40 -5.03 -9.86
N ASP A 269 -7.13 -5.34 -10.93
CA ASP A 269 -8.47 -4.81 -11.18
C ASP A 269 -9.51 -5.31 -10.16
N ALA A 270 -9.23 -6.41 -9.45
CA ALA A 270 -10.07 -6.85 -8.34
C ALA A 270 -10.02 -5.92 -7.12
N PHE A 271 -9.07 -4.99 -7.07
CA PHE A 271 -9.00 -3.92 -6.06
C PHE A 271 -9.60 -2.59 -6.53
N TYR A 272 -10.06 -2.50 -7.78
CA TYR A 272 -10.64 -1.26 -8.29
C TYR A 272 -12.08 -1.08 -7.79
N PRO A 273 -12.54 0.17 -7.59
CA PRO A 273 -13.94 0.43 -7.25
C PRO A 273 -14.87 -0.02 -8.38
N GLU A 274 -16.12 -0.36 -8.05
CA GLU A 274 -17.11 -0.94 -8.97
C GLU A 274 -17.35 -0.07 -10.22
N CYS A 275 -17.21 1.25 -10.11
CA CYS A 275 -17.34 2.16 -11.24
C CYS A 275 -16.26 1.98 -12.34
N VAL A 276 -15.18 1.24 -12.06
CA VAL A 276 -14.13 0.87 -13.02
C VAL A 276 -14.52 -0.39 -13.77
N GLY A 277 -14.66 -0.27 -15.08
CA GLY A 277 -15.25 -1.27 -15.97
C GLY A 277 -16.69 -0.94 -16.34
N GLU A 278 -17.40 -0.18 -15.50
CA GLU A 278 -18.77 0.27 -15.76
C GLU A 278 -18.84 1.69 -16.34
N THR A 279 -18.23 2.68 -15.67
CA THR A 279 -18.30 4.10 -16.05
C THR A 279 -16.98 4.62 -16.61
N ILE A 280 -15.87 4.23 -15.98
CA ILE A 280 -14.50 4.53 -16.44
C ILE A 280 -13.76 3.22 -16.72
N THR A 281 -12.86 3.21 -17.69
CA THR A 281 -12.05 2.02 -17.98
C THR A 281 -10.90 1.86 -16.98
N ALA A 282 -10.36 0.65 -16.81
CA ALA A 282 -9.16 0.41 -16.00
C ALA A 282 -7.96 1.29 -16.42
N ALA A 283 -7.78 1.50 -17.73
CA ALA A 283 -6.72 2.36 -18.26
C ALA A 283 -6.95 3.86 -18.00
N GLU A 284 -8.21 4.29 -17.88
CA GLU A 284 -8.54 5.65 -17.46
C GLU A 284 -8.28 5.82 -15.96
N TYR A 285 -8.74 4.85 -15.13
CA TYR A 285 -8.51 4.85 -13.70
C TYR A 285 -7.02 4.95 -13.35
N GLU A 286 -6.19 4.09 -13.92
CA GLU A 286 -4.74 4.09 -13.65
C GLU A 286 -4.05 5.41 -14.07
N ARG A 287 -4.47 6.03 -15.18
CA ARG A 287 -3.94 7.34 -15.59
C ARG A 287 -4.41 8.49 -14.69
N LEU A 288 -5.59 8.36 -14.07
CA LEU A 288 -6.21 9.40 -13.25
C LEU A 288 -5.70 9.43 -11.80
N ARG A 289 -5.35 8.28 -11.22
CA ARG A 289 -5.00 8.15 -9.79
C ARG A 289 -3.95 9.15 -9.33
N GLY A 290 -2.80 9.22 -10.01
CA GLY A 290 -1.71 10.13 -9.65
C GLY A 290 -2.16 11.60 -9.66
N PRO A 291 -2.63 12.12 -10.81
CA PRO A 291 -3.14 13.49 -10.90
C PRO A 291 -4.28 13.81 -9.93
N LEU A 292 -5.20 12.88 -9.64
CA LEU A 292 -6.26 13.11 -8.66
C LEU A 292 -5.72 13.16 -7.23
N ASN A 293 -4.70 12.38 -6.89
CA ASN A 293 -4.03 12.48 -5.59
C ASN A 293 -3.31 13.82 -5.43
N ASP A 294 -2.62 14.28 -6.48
CA ASP A 294 -1.97 15.60 -6.48
C ASP A 294 -2.99 16.74 -6.38
N LEU A 295 -4.13 16.61 -7.05
CA LEU A 295 -5.22 17.58 -6.95
C LEU A 295 -5.85 17.56 -5.57
N ALA A 296 -6.10 16.38 -5.00
CA ALA A 296 -6.61 16.24 -3.64
C ALA A 296 -5.66 16.86 -2.61
N ALA A 297 -4.35 16.65 -2.76
CA ALA A 297 -3.35 17.28 -1.90
C ALA A 297 -3.36 18.81 -2.02
N ALA A 298 -3.45 19.34 -3.23
CA ALA A 298 -3.52 20.78 -3.48
C ALA A 298 -4.78 21.42 -2.86
N CYS A 299 -5.93 20.73 -2.94
CA CYS A 299 -7.19 21.19 -2.37
C CYS A 299 -7.25 21.05 -0.84
N ALA A 300 -6.76 19.93 -0.29
CA ALA A 300 -6.88 19.61 1.13
C ALA A 300 -6.11 20.58 2.05
N LEU A 301 -4.94 21.06 1.62
CA LEU A 301 -4.07 21.89 2.45
C LEU A 301 -4.68 23.25 2.83
N ASP A 302 -5.48 23.84 1.93
CA ASP A 302 -6.15 25.13 2.15
C ASP A 302 -7.67 24.99 2.17
N TYR A 303 -8.19 23.75 2.27
CA TYR A 303 -9.62 23.43 2.15
C TYR A 303 -10.30 24.19 1.00
N SER A 304 -9.60 24.27 -0.12
CA SER A 304 -9.99 25.08 -1.27
C SER A 304 -10.49 24.19 -2.40
N ASP A 305 -11.68 24.53 -2.89
CA ASP A 305 -12.30 23.93 -4.07
C ASP A 305 -12.14 24.86 -5.29
N PHE A 306 -12.57 24.40 -6.47
CA PHE A 306 -12.66 25.28 -7.64
C PHE A 306 -13.76 24.87 -8.62
N ASP A 307 -14.32 25.88 -9.28
CA ASP A 307 -15.36 25.70 -10.30
C ASP A 307 -14.81 25.65 -11.74
N SER A 308 -15.71 25.36 -12.69
CA SER A 308 -15.43 25.06 -14.10
C SER A 308 -14.71 26.15 -14.90
N SER A 309 -14.35 27.28 -14.29
CA SER A 309 -13.71 28.42 -14.97
C SER A 309 -12.19 28.41 -14.87
N SER A 310 -11.63 28.08 -13.68
CA SER A 310 -10.19 27.92 -13.42
C SER A 310 -9.95 27.47 -11.98
N PRO A 311 -8.90 26.66 -11.69
CA PRO A 311 -8.43 26.49 -10.33
C PRO A 311 -8.03 27.82 -9.68
N ALA A 312 -8.24 27.93 -8.37
CA ALA A 312 -7.74 29.04 -7.57
C ALA A 312 -6.20 29.11 -7.64
N PRO A 313 -5.58 30.30 -7.53
CA PRO A 313 -4.12 30.47 -7.65
C PRO A 313 -3.32 29.52 -6.76
N TYR A 314 -3.73 29.36 -5.50
CA TYR A 314 -3.10 28.43 -4.56
C TYR A 314 -3.18 26.98 -5.07
N VAL A 315 -4.38 26.46 -5.35
CA VAL A 315 -4.58 25.09 -5.84
C VAL A 315 -3.80 24.84 -7.13
N ALA A 316 -3.83 25.78 -8.08
CA ALA A 316 -3.08 25.70 -9.32
C ALA A 316 -1.57 25.58 -9.05
N SER A 317 -0.99 26.46 -8.23
CA SER A 317 0.44 26.41 -7.90
C SER A 317 0.82 25.15 -7.12
N ALA A 318 0.05 24.75 -6.11
CA ALA A 318 0.32 23.58 -5.29
C ALA A 318 0.25 22.28 -6.10
N PHE A 319 -0.72 22.16 -7.01
CA PHE A 319 -0.80 21.04 -7.94
C PHE A 319 0.44 21.01 -8.86
N MET A 320 0.76 22.13 -9.50
CA MET A 320 1.91 22.19 -10.42
C MET A 320 3.25 21.97 -9.70
N ASN A 321 3.37 22.41 -8.45
CA ASN A 321 4.52 22.13 -7.61
C ASN A 321 4.75 20.62 -7.47
N ARG A 322 3.68 19.86 -7.20
CA ARG A 322 3.76 18.40 -7.08
C ARG A 322 4.10 17.69 -8.38
N ILE A 323 3.69 18.25 -9.53
CA ILE A 323 4.09 17.74 -10.85
C ILE A 323 5.59 17.88 -11.11
N PHE A 324 6.22 18.94 -10.58
CA PHE A 324 7.62 19.29 -10.89
C PHE A 324 8.62 18.99 -9.78
N THR A 325 8.17 18.71 -8.56
CA THR A 325 9.04 18.45 -7.40
C THR A 325 8.74 17.09 -6.76
N ARG A 326 9.67 16.59 -5.95
CA ARG A 326 9.49 15.42 -5.09
C ARG A 326 9.23 15.80 -3.64
N GLY A 327 9.41 17.08 -3.30
CA GLY A 327 9.34 17.59 -1.93
C GLY A 327 10.51 17.19 -1.03
N THR A 328 11.54 16.55 -1.59
CA THR A 328 12.69 15.98 -0.88
C THR A 328 14.03 16.49 -1.43
N GLU A 329 14.00 17.44 -2.35
CA GLU A 329 15.19 18.03 -2.93
C GLU A 329 16.01 18.82 -1.89
N ASP A 330 17.34 18.78 -2.01
CA ASP A 330 18.27 19.51 -1.14
C ASP A 330 18.34 21.03 -1.42
N ILE A 331 17.38 21.57 -2.17
CA ILE A 331 17.29 22.99 -2.54
C ILE A 331 15.95 23.57 -2.08
N ARG A 332 15.91 24.88 -1.84
CA ARG A 332 14.69 25.55 -1.35
C ARG A 332 13.62 25.75 -2.43
N SER A 333 14.04 25.80 -3.69
CA SER A 333 13.13 26.01 -4.81
C SER A 333 13.70 25.44 -6.09
N VAL A 334 12.85 24.80 -6.89
CA VAL A 334 13.15 24.32 -8.24
C VAL A 334 12.80 25.41 -9.26
N ALA A 335 13.72 25.70 -10.17
CA ALA A 335 13.47 26.65 -11.26
C ALA A 335 12.96 25.89 -12.49
N VAL A 336 11.74 26.20 -12.94
CA VAL A 336 11.13 25.63 -14.15
C VAL A 336 11.04 26.71 -15.22
N ASN A 337 11.30 26.37 -16.48
CA ASN A 337 11.11 27.32 -17.58
C ASN A 337 9.62 27.71 -17.69
N ARG A 338 9.31 29.00 -17.90
CA ARG A 338 7.91 29.45 -17.93
C ARG A 338 7.06 28.77 -19.02
N GLU A 339 7.61 28.58 -20.22
CA GLU A 339 6.89 27.91 -21.31
C GLU A 339 6.63 26.44 -20.98
N GLU A 340 7.56 25.79 -20.27
CA GLU A 340 7.38 24.41 -19.81
C GLU A 340 6.32 24.30 -18.71
N TYR A 341 6.33 25.21 -17.74
CA TYR A 341 5.33 25.30 -16.69
C TYR A 341 3.93 25.50 -17.27
N GLU A 342 3.77 26.48 -18.18
CA GLU A 342 2.50 26.76 -18.84
C GLU A 342 2.03 25.58 -19.68
N ARG A 343 2.92 24.97 -20.47
CA ARG A 343 2.59 23.77 -21.27
C ARG A 343 2.13 22.61 -20.39
N ALA A 344 2.79 22.37 -19.26
CA ALA A 344 2.38 21.33 -18.32
C ALA A 344 1.01 21.67 -17.69
N TYR A 345 0.79 22.93 -17.29
CA TYR A 345 -0.51 23.37 -16.77
C TYR A 345 -1.64 23.13 -17.78
N TYR A 346 -1.46 23.51 -19.05
CA TYR A 346 -2.45 23.31 -20.11
C TYR A 346 -2.70 21.83 -20.45
N SER A 347 -1.83 20.92 -20.02
CA SER A 347 -2.05 19.48 -20.17
C SER A 347 -3.01 18.89 -19.13
N TYR A 348 -3.35 19.66 -18.09
CA TYR A 348 -4.29 19.25 -17.04
C TYR A 348 -5.51 20.17 -16.95
N PHE A 349 -5.37 21.47 -17.22
CA PHE A 349 -6.46 22.44 -17.08
C PHE A 349 -6.74 23.14 -18.42
N ALA A 350 -8.03 23.36 -18.73
CA ALA A 350 -8.44 24.09 -19.93
C ALA A 350 -8.31 25.62 -19.79
N SER A 351 -8.18 26.13 -18.57
CA SER A 351 -8.07 27.58 -18.32
C SER A 351 -6.65 28.08 -18.64
N THR A 352 -6.46 29.40 -18.69
CA THR A 352 -5.12 29.98 -18.63
C THR A 352 -4.57 29.91 -17.21
N VAL A 353 -3.24 29.82 -17.07
CA VAL A 353 -2.58 29.95 -15.75
C VAL A 353 -3.09 31.24 -15.07
N PRO A 354 -3.61 31.18 -13.83
CA PRO A 354 -4.09 32.36 -13.13
C PRO A 354 -2.99 33.41 -13.00
N GLU A 355 -3.24 34.66 -13.40
CA GLU A 355 -2.20 35.71 -13.35
C GLU A 355 -1.66 35.94 -11.92
N SER A 356 -2.52 35.77 -10.91
CA SER A 356 -2.17 35.90 -9.50
C SER A 356 -1.49 34.66 -8.90
N VAL A 357 -1.20 33.61 -9.69
CA VAL A 357 -0.47 32.42 -9.21
C VAL A 357 0.89 32.78 -8.59
N TYR A 358 1.51 33.87 -9.06
CA TYR A 358 2.82 34.32 -8.60
C TYR A 358 2.78 35.25 -7.36
N SER A 359 1.59 35.65 -6.91
CA SER A 359 1.41 36.48 -5.71
C SER A 359 0.60 35.76 -4.62
N ASP A 360 -0.37 34.96 -5.04
CA ASP A 360 -1.39 34.33 -4.19
C ASP A 360 -1.29 32.80 -4.23
N GLY A 361 -0.20 32.26 -4.81
CA GLY A 361 0.07 30.83 -4.87
C GLY A 361 0.64 30.25 -3.56
N ASP A 362 1.09 28.99 -3.64
CA ASP A 362 1.72 28.17 -2.59
C ASP A 362 3.13 28.64 -2.18
N GLY A 363 3.49 29.89 -2.49
CA GLY A 363 4.86 30.39 -2.46
C GLY A 363 5.57 30.32 -3.83
N THR A 364 4.88 29.87 -4.88
CA THR A 364 5.34 29.99 -6.27
C THR A 364 5.50 31.46 -6.69
N TYR A 365 6.61 31.80 -7.35
CA TYR A 365 6.87 33.15 -7.86
C TYR A 365 7.60 33.15 -9.20
N ALA A 366 7.48 34.26 -9.92
CA ALA A 366 8.20 34.47 -11.18
C ALA A 366 9.57 35.12 -10.92
N GLU A 367 10.64 34.52 -11.44
CA GLU A 367 11.99 35.12 -11.41
C GLU A 367 12.64 34.98 -12.78
N GLY A 368 12.89 36.12 -13.43
CA GLY A 368 13.37 36.13 -14.82
C GLY A 368 12.42 35.40 -15.78
N GLY A 369 12.99 34.49 -16.59
CA GLY A 369 12.25 33.62 -17.52
C GLY A 369 11.74 32.32 -16.91
N SER A 370 11.82 32.17 -15.59
CA SER A 370 11.47 30.95 -14.86
C SER A 370 10.30 31.18 -13.90
N VAL A 371 9.66 30.08 -13.55
CA VAL A 371 8.75 29.94 -12.42
C VAL A 371 9.50 29.18 -11.32
N MET A 372 9.58 29.77 -10.14
CA MET A 372 10.28 29.24 -8.99
C MET A 372 9.28 28.52 -8.09
N LEU A 373 9.43 27.21 -7.96
CA LEU A 373 8.54 26.34 -7.20
C LEU A 373 9.17 26.02 -5.84
N PRO A 374 8.52 26.32 -4.72
CA PRO A 374 9.06 26.02 -3.39
C PRO A 374 9.15 24.50 -3.16
N VAL A 375 10.22 24.04 -2.52
CA VAL A 375 10.36 22.63 -2.14
C VAL A 375 9.94 22.47 -0.68
N TYR A 376 8.90 21.68 -0.46
CA TYR A 376 8.49 21.22 0.87
C TYR A 376 8.00 19.76 0.79
N PRO A 377 8.06 19.00 1.90
CA PRO A 377 7.59 17.62 1.91
C PRO A 377 6.15 17.52 1.42
N HIS A 378 5.91 16.60 0.50
CA HIS A 378 4.58 16.33 -0.01
C HIS A 378 3.78 15.57 1.05
N ALA A 379 2.65 16.14 1.47
CA ALA A 379 1.71 15.41 2.30
C ALA A 379 1.07 14.28 1.48
N ASP A 380 0.85 13.15 2.13
CA ASP A 380 0.19 11.97 1.57
C ASP A 380 -1.33 12.17 1.61
N TYR A 381 -1.86 12.79 0.56
CA TYR A 381 -3.30 12.84 0.31
C TYR A 381 -3.65 11.98 -0.89
N VAL A 382 -4.75 11.24 -0.76
CA VAL A 382 -5.26 10.34 -1.79
C VAL A 382 -6.71 10.67 -2.07
N PHE A 383 -7.09 10.74 -3.35
CA PHE A 383 -8.50 10.74 -3.73
C PHE A 383 -8.95 9.29 -3.92
N ARG A 384 -9.64 8.73 -2.93
CA ARG A 384 -10.28 7.41 -3.07
C ARG A 384 -11.54 7.59 -3.90
N ILE A 385 -11.57 7.02 -5.10
CA ILE A 385 -12.77 6.99 -5.93
C ILE A 385 -13.70 5.90 -5.41
N ASP A 386 -14.91 6.27 -5.06
CA ASP A 386 -15.96 5.35 -4.59
C ASP A 386 -17.01 5.10 -5.67
N ASP A 387 -17.32 6.10 -6.50
CA ASP A 387 -18.32 6.02 -7.57
C ASP A 387 -17.97 6.98 -8.73
N ALA A 388 -18.57 6.76 -9.90
CA ALA A 388 -18.45 7.67 -11.03
C ALA A 388 -19.72 7.70 -11.89
N ALA A 389 -20.04 8.89 -12.42
CA ALA A 389 -21.10 9.09 -13.40
C ALA A 389 -20.52 9.73 -14.68
N ALA A 390 -21.01 9.33 -15.84
CA ALA A 390 -20.60 9.89 -17.13
C ALA A 390 -21.78 10.49 -17.90
N GLU A 391 -21.56 11.66 -18.50
CA GLU A 391 -22.47 12.32 -19.44
C GLU A 391 -21.69 12.77 -20.68
N GLY A 392 -21.72 11.95 -21.73
CA GLY A 392 -20.88 12.15 -22.91
C GLY A 392 -19.38 12.03 -22.56
N ASP A 393 -18.61 13.06 -22.92
CA ASP A 393 -17.17 13.12 -22.61
C ASP A 393 -16.88 13.57 -21.17
N ASN A 394 -17.89 14.03 -20.43
CA ASN A 394 -17.74 14.45 -19.05
C ASN A 394 -17.90 13.26 -18.10
N VAL A 395 -17.01 13.17 -17.11
CA VAL A 395 -17.03 12.18 -16.04
C VAL A 395 -16.95 12.91 -14.70
N THR A 396 -17.90 12.64 -13.83
CA THR A 396 -17.81 13.05 -12.42
C THR A 396 -17.41 11.84 -11.59
N VAL A 397 -16.28 11.92 -10.90
CA VAL A 397 -15.88 10.93 -9.89
C VAL A 397 -16.25 11.44 -8.50
N TYR A 398 -16.70 10.53 -7.65
CA TYR A 398 -17.11 10.80 -6.28
C TYR A 398 -16.30 9.94 -5.32
N GLY A 399 -15.99 10.47 -4.14
CA GLY A 399 -15.42 9.67 -3.08
C GLY A 399 -14.86 10.51 -1.95
N MET A 400 -13.75 10.07 -1.38
CA MET A 400 -13.15 10.67 -0.19
C MET A 400 -11.72 11.13 -0.47
N ILE A 401 -11.39 12.34 0.00
CA ILE A 401 -10.00 12.68 0.23
C ILE A 401 -9.59 12.03 1.54
N CYS A 402 -8.56 11.21 1.49
CA CYS A 402 -7.95 10.57 2.64
C CYS A 402 -6.57 11.15 2.88
N SER A 403 -6.16 11.18 4.15
CA SER A 403 -4.82 11.58 4.58
C SER A 403 -4.07 10.36 5.10
N GLY A 404 -2.76 10.31 4.85
CA GLY A 404 -1.88 9.22 5.24
C GLY A 404 -1.86 8.06 4.24
N THR A 405 -0.81 7.24 4.31
CA THR A 405 -0.66 6.08 3.42
C THR A 405 -1.63 4.96 3.81
N PRO A 406 -2.39 4.35 2.88
CA PRO A 406 -3.28 3.24 3.18
C PRO A 406 -2.56 2.11 3.92
N GLY A 407 -3.21 1.52 4.94
CA GLY A 407 -2.65 0.46 5.78
C GLY A 407 -1.83 0.95 6.98
N THR A 408 -1.53 2.24 7.08
CA THR A 408 -0.81 2.82 8.22
C THR A 408 -1.75 3.31 9.31
N ALA A 409 -1.24 3.47 10.54
CA ALA A 409 -2.03 4.02 11.66
C ALA A 409 -2.40 5.49 11.49
N GLU A 410 -1.76 6.20 10.57
CA GLU A 410 -2.00 7.62 10.27
C GLU A 410 -3.04 7.81 9.15
N ALA A 411 -3.49 6.72 8.52
CA ALA A 411 -4.54 6.75 7.50
C ALA A 411 -5.91 7.12 8.09
N TYR A 412 -6.54 8.16 7.56
CA TYR A 412 -7.93 8.50 7.89
C TYR A 412 -8.65 9.24 6.76
N GLU A 413 -9.98 9.17 6.75
CA GLU A 413 -10.84 9.91 5.83
C GLU A 413 -10.96 11.39 6.26
N LEU A 414 -10.66 12.33 5.36
CA LEU A 414 -10.64 13.76 5.65
C LEU A 414 -11.97 14.45 5.34
N THR A 415 -12.44 14.35 4.09
CA THR A 415 -13.64 15.02 3.59
C THR A 415 -14.14 14.32 2.34
N TYR A 416 -15.45 14.41 2.09
CA TYR A 416 -16.04 13.96 0.84
C TYR A 416 -15.70 14.93 -0.28
N ALA A 417 -15.39 14.39 -1.45
CA ALA A 417 -15.07 15.19 -2.61
C ALA A 417 -15.67 14.62 -3.91
N SER A 418 -15.86 15.51 -4.87
CA SER A 418 -16.22 15.15 -6.24
C SER A 418 -15.38 15.93 -7.23
N ALA A 419 -14.87 15.27 -8.26
CA ALA A 419 -14.15 15.92 -9.34
C ALA A 419 -14.88 15.74 -10.66
N LEU A 420 -15.08 16.84 -11.40
CA LEU A 420 -15.55 16.82 -12.78
C LEU A 420 -14.35 16.82 -13.72
N LEU A 421 -14.37 15.90 -14.67
CA LEU A 421 -13.33 15.64 -15.63
C LEU A 421 -13.93 15.63 -17.03
N THR A 422 -13.18 16.05 -18.04
CA THR A 422 -13.57 15.90 -19.45
C THR A 422 -12.53 15.06 -20.17
N ARG A 423 -12.95 13.98 -20.83
CA ARG A 423 -12.08 13.13 -21.65
C ARG A 423 -11.41 13.96 -22.75
N ASP A 424 -10.08 13.91 -22.80
CA ASP A 424 -9.28 14.57 -23.83
C ASP A 424 -7.96 13.81 -23.98
N ASP A 425 -7.77 13.12 -25.11
CA ASP A 425 -6.56 12.34 -25.40
C ASP A 425 -5.30 13.21 -25.54
N SER A 426 -5.44 14.53 -25.67
CA SER A 426 -4.32 15.48 -25.66
C SER A 426 -3.88 15.89 -24.25
N ALA A 427 -4.71 15.65 -23.24
CA ALA A 427 -4.38 15.91 -21.84
C ALA A 427 -3.41 14.84 -21.30
N ALA A 428 -2.55 15.22 -20.34
CA ALA A 428 -1.46 14.38 -19.85
C ALA A 428 -1.96 13.05 -19.23
N CYS A 429 -3.14 13.06 -18.62
CA CYS A 429 -3.77 11.86 -18.06
C CYS A 429 -4.97 11.34 -18.87
N GLY A 430 -5.20 11.88 -20.07
CA GLY A 430 -6.40 11.59 -20.88
C GLY A 430 -7.66 12.33 -20.42
N PHE A 431 -7.53 13.22 -19.43
CA PHE A 431 -8.62 14.05 -18.92
C PHE A 431 -8.15 15.46 -18.63
N VAL A 432 -9.00 16.43 -18.93
CA VAL A 432 -8.91 17.78 -18.38
C VAL A 432 -9.62 17.80 -17.03
N LEU A 433 -8.96 18.35 -16.01
CA LEU A 433 -9.49 18.59 -14.67
C LEU A 433 -10.36 19.85 -14.72
N VAL A 434 -11.68 19.70 -14.60
CA VAL A 434 -12.63 20.80 -14.77
C VAL A 434 -13.01 21.43 -13.43
N ASN A 435 -13.23 20.61 -12.40
CA ASN A 435 -13.67 21.06 -11.08
C ASN A 435 -13.25 20.04 -10.02
N MET A 436 -13.02 20.53 -8.79
CA MET A 436 -13.05 19.73 -7.57
C MET A 436 -13.97 20.42 -6.57
N GLN A 437 -14.90 19.70 -5.94
CA GLN A 437 -15.75 20.18 -4.83
C GLN A 437 -15.45 19.39 -3.57
N LEU A 438 -15.31 20.07 -2.43
CA LEU A 438 -15.19 19.46 -1.10
C LEU A 438 -16.50 19.65 -0.32
N ARG A 439 -16.86 18.72 0.57
CA ARG A 439 -18.12 18.78 1.34
C ARG A 439 -17.96 18.58 2.84
#